data_AF-A0A2W6E650-F1
#
_entry.id   AF-A0A2W6E650-F1
#
_cell.length_a   1.000
_cell.length_b   1.000
_cell.length_c   1.000
_cell.angle_alpha   90.00
_cell.angle_beta   90.00
_cell.angle_gamma   90.00
#
_symmetry.space_group_name_H-M   'P 1'
#
loop_
_entity.id
_entity.type
_entity.pdbx_description
1 polymer ?
#
loop_
_entity_poly.entity_id
_entity_poly.type
_entity_poly.pdbx_seq_one_letter_code
_entity_poly.pdbx_strand_id
1 'polypeptide(L)' 'MRTLYLRNVPDDVVERLERLAARDSTSVAAVAVRELAEVSRRADNPALLGALPDLGVAVTTVLDDVDAGRAER' A
#
# COMPACT_ATOMS: atom_id res chain seq x y z
N MET A 1 20.97 -12.45 1.81
CA MET A 1 19.53 -12.38 2.12
C MET A 1 19.30 -12.94 3.51
N ARG A 2 18.35 -12.38 4.28
CA ARG A 2 18.00 -12.85 5.63
C ARG A 2 16.69 -13.65 5.55
N THR A 3 16.61 -14.73 6.31
CA THR A 3 15.39 -15.56 6.38
C THR A 3 14.51 -15.09 7.53
N LEU A 4 13.22 -14.87 7.25
CA LEU A 4 12.20 -14.53 8.23
C LEU A 4 11.22 -15.69 8.35
N TYR A 5 10.96 -16.15 9.57
CA TYR A 5 10.00 -17.22 9.85
C TYR A 5 8.71 -16.63 10.39
N LEU A 6 7.61 -16.78 9.64
CA LEU A 6 6.27 -16.48 10.12
C LEU A 6 5.77 -17.65 10.97
N ARG A 7 5.19 -17.35 12.13
CA ARG A 7 4.63 -18.33 13.07
C ARG A 7 3.25 -17.89 13.50
N ASN A 8 2.40 -18.87 13.85
CA ASN A 8 1.03 -18.63 14.31
C ASN A 8 0.21 -17.81 13.30
N VAL A 9 0.38 -18.11 12.00
CA VAL A 9 -0.40 -17.47 10.94
C VAL A 9 -1.82 -18.03 11.00
N PRO A 10 -2.86 -17.19 11.10
CA PRO A 10 -4.25 -17.65 11.09
C PRO A 10 -4.58 -18.44 9.83
N ASP A 11 -5.39 -19.49 9.96
CA ASP A 11 -5.75 -20.38 8.83
C ASP A 11 -6.40 -19.60 7.67
N ASP A 12 -7.29 -18.66 7.99
CA ASP A 12 -7.96 -17.82 6.99
C ASP A 12 -6.98 -16.93 6.19
N VAL A 13 -5.87 -16.53 6.80
CA VAL A 13 -4.78 -15.82 6.13
C VAL A 13 -4.04 -16.76 5.18
N VAL A 14 -3.73 -17.98 5.62
CA VAL A 14 -3.05 -18.98 4.78
C VAL A 14 -3.90 -19.33 3.56
N GLU A 15 -5.20 -19.59 3.74
CA GLU A 15 -6.13 -19.88 2.64
C GLU A 15 -6.22 -18.74 1.62
N ARG A 16 -6.19 -17.48 2.08
CA ARG A 16 -6.14 -16.32 1.18
C ARG A 16 -4.83 -16.27 0.39
N LEU A 17 -3.70 -16.52 1.05
CA LEU A 17 -2.40 -16.55 0.39
C LEU A 17 -2.27 -17.71 -0.61
N GLU A 18 -2.82 -18.89 -0.31
CA GLU A 18 -2.86 -20.03 -1.23
C GLU A 18 -3.66 -19.71 -2.48
N ARG A 19 -4.83 -19.06 -2.35
CA ARG A 19 -5.62 -18.61 -3.51
C ARG A 19 -4.87 -17.61 -4.37
N LEU A 20 -4.15 -16.67 -3.76
CA LEU A 20 -3.31 -15.72 -4.50
C LEU A 20 -2.14 -16.42 -5.20
N ALA A 21 -1.49 -17.36 -4.52
CA ALA A 21 -0.39 -18.12 -5.07
C ALA A 21 -0.82 -18.98 -6.26
N ALA A 22 -1.97 -19.65 -6.16
CA ALA A 22 -2.56 -20.43 -7.24
C ALA A 22 -2.91 -19.56 -8.46
N ARG A 23 -3.50 -18.38 -8.24
CA ARG A 23 -3.82 -17.42 -9.31
C ARG A 23 -2.56 -16.95 -10.04
N ASP A 24 -1.50 -16.68 -9.31
CA ASP A 24 -0.25 -16.14 -9.84
C ASP A 24 0.74 -17.24 -10.29
N SER A 25 0.35 -18.52 -10.23
CA SER A 25 1.21 -19.69 -10.52
C SER A 25 2.55 -19.64 -9.77
N THR A 26 2.51 -19.24 -8.50
CA THR A 26 3.69 -19.05 -7.65
C THR A 26 3.52 -19.74 -6.29
N SER A 27 4.51 -19.66 -5.41
CA SER A 27 4.43 -20.22 -4.06
C SER A 27 3.84 -19.22 -3.05
N VAL A 28 3.21 -19.74 -1.99
CA VAL A 28 2.73 -18.93 -0.85
C VAL A 28 3.85 -18.08 -0.25
N ALA A 29 5.05 -18.65 -0.14
CA ALA A 29 6.23 -17.92 0.36
C ALA A 29 6.62 -16.76 -0.57
N ALA A 30 6.53 -16.94 -1.89
CA ALA A 30 6.81 -15.87 -2.85
C ALA A 30 5.78 -14.74 -2.76
N VAL A 31 4.49 -15.08 -2.60
CA VAL A 31 3.45 -14.08 -2.33
C VAL A 31 3.75 -13.33 -1.03
N ALA A 32 4.02 -14.04 0.07
CA ALA A 32 4.31 -13.42 1.36
C ALA A 32 5.51 -12.47 1.30
N VAL A 33 6.60 -12.86 0.62
CA VAL A 33 7.77 -11.99 0.42
C VAL A 33 7.43 -10.76 -0.41
N ARG A 34 6.64 -10.91 -1.49
CA ARG A 34 6.19 -9.80 -2.32
C ARG A 34 5.37 -8.79 -1.50
N GLU A 35 4.38 -9.26 -0.75
CA GLU A 35 3.53 -8.37 0.05
C GLU A 35 4.32 -7.69 1.18
N LEU A 36 5.25 -8.39 1.83
CA LEU A 36 6.15 -7.78 2.81
C LEU A 36 7.03 -6.68 2.20
N ALA A 37 7.52 -6.87 0.98
CA ALA A 37 8.29 -5.87 0.26
C ALA A 37 7.44 -4.65 -0.16
N GLU A 38 6.17 -4.85 -0.53
CA GLU A 38 5.24 -3.76 -0.82
C GLU A 38 4.91 -2.94 0.42
N VAL A 39 4.64 -3.61 1.54
CA VAL A 39 4.37 -2.94 2.81
C VAL A 39 5.60 -2.17 3.29
N SER A 40 6.80 -2.75 3.20
CA SER A 40 8.01 -2.06 3.66
C SER A 40 8.30 -0.80 2.86
N ARG A 41 8.04 -0.79 1.54
CA ARG A 41 8.17 0.42 0.72
C ARG A 41 7.30 1.58 1.22
N ARG A 42 6.13 1.29 1.78
CA ARG A 42 5.20 2.32 2.27
C ARG A 42 5.48 2.75 3.70
N ALA A 43 6.35 2.04 4.42
CA ALA A 43 6.65 2.34 5.82
C ALA A 43 7.23 3.76 5.99
N ASP A 44 8.00 4.22 4.99
CA ASP A 44 8.63 5.54 5.02
C ASP A 44 7.73 6.67 4.48
N ASN A 45 6.56 6.35 3.92
CA ASN A 45 5.66 7.34 3.32
C ASN A 45 5.26 8.47 4.28
N PRO A 46 4.89 8.20 5.55
CA PRO A 46 4.53 9.29 6.48
C PRO A 46 5.68 10.25 6.72
N ALA A 47 6.91 9.74 6.84
CA ALA A 47 8.10 10.56 7.01
C ALA A 47 8.41 11.38 5.75
N LEU A 48 8.29 10.77 4.56
CA LEU A 48 8.44 11.47 3.28
C LEU A 48 7.41 12.57 3.09
N LEU A 49 6.14 12.29 3.40
CA LEU A 49 5.05 13.28 3.33
C LEU A 49 5.25 14.41 4.33
N GLY A 50 5.69 14.10 5.55
CA GLY A 50 6.00 15.12 6.56
C GLY A 50 7.23 15.97 6.23
N ALA A 51 8.12 15.49 5.36
CA ALA A 51 9.30 16.22 4.91
C ALA A 51 9.03 17.11 3.68
N LEU A 52 7.82 17.05 3.10
CA LEU A 52 7.47 17.92 1.98
C LEU A 52 7.39 19.38 2.43
N PRO A 53 7.85 20.33 1.59
CA PRO A 53 7.70 21.74 1.90
C PRO A 53 6.22 22.12 1.92
N ASP A 54 5.83 22.92 2.90
CA ASP A 54 4.53 23.56 2.90
C ASP A 54 4.49 24.60 1.77
N LEU A 55 3.58 24.42 0.82
CA LEU A 55 3.40 25.32 -0.32
C LEU A 55 2.47 26.49 -0.01
N GLY A 56 1.89 26.55 1.20
CA GLY A 56 0.94 27.58 1.60
C GLY A 56 -0.40 27.51 0.85
N VAL A 57 -0.71 26.37 0.23
CA VAL A 57 -1.96 26.16 -0.50
C VAL A 57 -3.02 25.61 0.45
N ALA A 58 -4.09 26.38 0.66
CA ALA A 58 -5.20 25.93 1.48
C ALA A 58 -5.98 24.81 0.79
N VAL A 59 -6.36 23.78 1.56
CA VAL A 59 -7.18 22.65 1.08
C VAL A 59 -8.50 23.14 0.48
N THR A 60 -9.11 24.19 1.06
CA THR A 60 -10.35 24.78 0.56
C THR A 60 -10.22 25.30 -0.87
N THR A 61 -9.11 25.97 -1.20
CA THR A 61 -8.85 26.46 -2.56
C THR A 61 -8.80 25.31 -3.57
N VAL A 62 -8.16 24.20 -3.21
CA VAL A 62 -8.11 23.01 -4.09
C VAL A 62 -9.51 22.41 -4.30
N LEU A 63 -10.32 22.35 -3.25
CA LEU A 63 -11.68 21.83 -3.35
C LEU A 63 -12.58 22.73 -4.22
N ASP A 64 -12.51 24.04 -4.02
CA ASP A 64 -13.28 25.03 -4.78
C ASP A 64 -12.95 24.93 -6.29
N ASP A 65 -11.66 24.81 -6.65
CA ASP A 65 -11.23 24.67 -8.05
C ASP A 65 -11.72 23.35 -8.69
N VAL A 66 -11.71 22.26 -7.93
CA VAL A 66 -12.21 20.95 -8.41
C VAL A 66 -13.71 20.99 -8.64
N ASP A 67 -14.46 21.61 -7.73
CA ASP A 67 -15.91 21.73 -7.84
C ASP A 67 -16.31 22.65 -9.01
N ALA A 68 -15.60 23.77 -9.20
CA ALA A 68 -15.77 24.63 -10.37
C ALA A 68 -15.55 23.87 -11.69
N GLY A 69 -14.45 23.12 -11.81
CA GLY A 69 -14.17 22.33 -13.01
C GLY A 69 -15.16 21.17 -13.27
N ARG A 70 -15.84 20.67 -12.23
CA ARG A 70 -16.94 19.69 -12.39
C ARG A 70 -18.23 20.35 -12.87
N ALA A 71 -18.52 21.57 -12.44
CA ALA A 71 -19.71 22.32 -12.84
C ALA A 71 -19.65 22.79 -14.31
N GLU A 72 -18.47 22.86 -14.90
CA GLU A 72 -18.25 23.24 -16.31
C GLU A 72 -18.39 22.07 -17.32
N ARG A 73 -18.57 20.82 -16.85
CA ARG A 73 -18.80 19.62 -17.70
C ARG A 73 -20.28 19.28 -17.82
#